data_AF-A0A924UIR0-F1
#
_entry.id   AF-A0A924UIR0-F1
#
_cell.length_a   1.000
_cell.length_b   1.000
_cell.length_c   1.000
_cell.angle_alpha   90.00
_cell.angle_beta   90.00
_cell.angle_gamma   90.00
#
_symmetry.space_group_name_H-M   'P 1'
#
loop_
_entity.id
_entity.type
_entity.pdbx_description
1 polymer ?
#
loop_
_entity_poly.entity_id
_entity_poly.type
_entity_poly.pdbx_seq_one_letter_code
_entity_poly.pdbx_strand_id
1 'polypeptide(L)'
;MSKVEVYLDEKQVSNLKSILTHSEHGIHVLFENTLIAEVFKQPYSEENFFEVENLKRIQDDLIKLLQFKTLNDKKDFINTLDQESQHRIVRAYFYIIENNLRSHQKHPH
;
A
#
# COMPACT_ATOMS: atom_id res chain seq x y z
N MET A 1 9.72 -20.11 -7.79
CA MET A 1 9.31 -18.74 -7.44
C MET A 1 10.56 -17.89 -7.40
N SER A 2 10.68 -16.88 -8.27
CA SER A 2 11.85 -15.99 -8.26
C SER A 2 11.75 -15.08 -7.06
N LYS A 3 12.73 -15.12 -6.16
CA LYS A 3 12.82 -14.26 -4.98
C LYS A 3 13.20 -12.88 -5.51
N VAL A 4 12.21 -11.99 -5.67
CA VAL A 4 12.47 -10.59 -6.03
C VAL A 4 13.04 -9.92 -4.78
N GLU A 5 14.36 -9.77 -4.74
CA GLU A 5 15.04 -9.01 -3.70
C GLU A 5 14.84 -7.52 -3.96
N VAL A 6 13.98 -6.91 -3.15
CA VAL A 6 13.78 -5.45 -3.17
C VAL A 6 14.85 -4.82 -2.28
N TYR A 7 15.81 -4.16 -2.91
CA TYR A 7 16.85 -3.41 -2.20
C TYR A 7 16.33 -2.01 -1.86
N LEU A 8 15.84 -1.84 -0.64
CA LEU A 8 15.48 -0.54 -0.08
C LEU A 8 16.62 -0.05 0.83
N ASP A 9 16.98 1.22 0.73
CA ASP A 9 17.88 1.83 1.68
C ASP A 9 17.20 2.06 3.05
N GLU A 10 17.99 2.28 4.10
CA GLU A 10 17.47 2.48 5.46
C GLU A 10 16.50 3.66 5.56
N LYS A 11 16.70 4.69 4.74
CA LYS A 11 15.85 5.89 4.74
C LYS A 11 14.50 5.60 4.09
N GLN A 12 14.45 4.81 3.02
CA GLN A 12 13.23 4.34 2.38
C GLN A 12 12.43 3.45 3.32
N VAL A 13 13.09 2.53 4.02
CA VAL A 13 12.44 1.67 5.04
C VAL A 13 11.90 2.52 6.19
N SER A 14 12.68 3.46 6.71
CA SER A 14 12.25 4.36 7.79
C SER A 14 11.06 5.23 7.37
N ASN A 15 11.08 5.76 6.15
CA ASN A 15 9.97 6.55 5.61
C ASN A 15 8.70 5.71 5.47
N LEU A 16 8.79 4.49 4.94
CA LEU A 16 7.65 3.58 4.85
C LEU A 16 7.08 3.25 6.24
N LYS A 17 7.94 2.93 7.21
CA LYS A 17 7.50 2.67 8.59
C LYS A 17 6.76 3.85 9.18
N SER A 18 7.30 5.07 9.00
CA SER A 18 6.63 6.29 9.47
C SER A 18 5.25 6.47 8.83
N ILE A 19 5.11 6.24 7.53
CA ILE A 19 3.81 6.28 6.86
C ILE A 19 2.85 5.25 7.47
N LEU A 20 3.28 3.99 7.61
CA LEU A 20 2.44 2.93 8.16
C LEU A 20 2.01 3.21 9.61
N THR A 21 2.91 3.69 10.47
CA THR A 21 2.57 4.07 11.85
C THR A 21 1.52 5.17 11.91
N HIS A 22 1.63 6.22 11.09
CA HIS A 22 0.58 7.25 11.02
C HIS A 22 -0.74 6.68 10.50
N SER A 23 -0.66 5.74 9.56
CA SER A 23 -1.82 5.10 8.94
C SER A 23 -2.61 4.22 9.92
N GLU A 24 -1.93 3.56 10.85
CA GLU A 24 -2.54 2.80 11.95
C GLU A 24 -3.37 3.70 12.89
N HIS A 25 -3.06 5.00 12.95
CA HIS A 25 -3.82 6.01 13.68
C HIS A 25 -4.88 6.72 12.81
N GLY A 26 -5.15 6.23 11.59
CA GLY A 26 -6.13 6.79 10.67
C GLY A 26 -5.64 7.98 9.83
N ILE A 27 -4.34 8.26 9.82
CA ILE A 27 -3.76 9.37 9.04
C ILE A 27 -3.22 8.83 7.71
N HIS A 28 -4.05 8.89 6.66
CA HIS A 28 -3.77 8.31 5.35
C HIS A 28 -3.14 9.31 4.37
N VAL A 29 -1.87 9.69 4.62
CA VAL A 29 -1.21 10.79 3.89
C VAL A 29 -0.94 10.53 2.41
N LEU A 30 -1.03 9.29 1.93
CA LEU A 30 -0.72 8.92 0.54
C LEU A 30 -1.89 9.11 -0.42
N PHE A 31 -3.12 9.14 0.08
CA PHE A 31 -4.32 9.07 -0.74
C PHE A 31 -5.31 10.15 -0.34
N GLU A 32 -5.98 10.72 -1.33
CA GLU A 32 -7.10 11.64 -1.08
C GLU A 32 -8.34 10.86 -0.62
N ASN A 33 -9.11 11.45 0.29
CA ASN A 33 -10.30 10.80 0.86
C ASN A 33 -11.34 10.39 -0.21
N THR A 34 -11.42 11.15 -1.30
CA THR A 34 -12.31 10.85 -2.43
C THR A 34 -11.93 9.54 -3.12
N LEU A 35 -10.63 9.33 -3.36
CA LEU A 35 -10.10 8.10 -3.94
C LEU A 35 -10.32 6.91 -3.00
N ILE A 36 -10.04 7.06 -1.71
CA ILE A 36 -10.28 6.01 -0.71
C ILE A 36 -11.77 5.61 -0.72
N ALA A 37 -12.67 6.59 -0.67
CA ALA A 37 -14.11 6.34 -0.68
C ALA A 37 -14.58 5.68 -1.99
N GLU A 38 -14.01 6.06 -3.13
CA GLU A 38 -14.30 5.44 -4.43
C GLU A 38 -13.91 3.95 -4.44
N VAL A 39 -12.70 3.64 -3.99
CA VAL A 39 -12.20 2.26 -3.92
C VAL A 39 -13.11 1.39 -3.07
N PHE A 40 -13.47 1.84 -1.87
CA PHE A 40 -14.28 1.02 -0.94
C PHE A 40 -15.78 1.03 -1.22
N LYS A 41 -16.28 1.89 -2.13
CA LYS A 41 -17.67 1.79 -2.63
C LYS A 41 -17.89 0.56 -3.52
N GLN A 42 -16.85 0.11 -4.20
CA GLN A 42 -16.95 -1.04 -5.10
C GLN A 42 -16.66 -2.34 -4.33
N PRO A 43 -17.59 -3.33 -4.36
CA PRO A 43 -17.31 -4.64 -3.79
C PRO A 43 -16.11 -5.25 -4.52
N TYR A 44 -15.24 -5.90 -3.76
CA TYR A 44 -14.05 -6.54 -4.30
C TYR A 44 -13.81 -7.84 -3.54
N SER A 45 -13.61 -8.92 -4.28
CA SER A 45 -13.34 -10.23 -3.68
C SER A 45 -11.88 -10.30 -3.24
N GLU A 46 -11.64 -10.70 -2.00
CA GLU A 46 -10.29 -11.05 -1.52
C GLU A 46 -9.65 -12.13 -2.39
N GLU A 47 -10.43 -13.11 -2.86
CA GLU A 47 -9.94 -14.17 -3.74
C GLU A 47 -9.30 -13.59 -5.00
N ASN A 48 -9.99 -12.65 -5.65
CA ASN A 48 -9.46 -11.94 -6.82
C ASN A 48 -8.24 -11.10 -6.45
N PHE A 49 -8.19 -10.53 -5.24
CA PHE A 49 -7.05 -9.73 -4.78
C PHE A 49 -5.76 -10.55 -4.69
N PHE A 50 -5.87 -11.76 -4.16
CA PHE A 50 -4.75 -12.66 -3.91
C PHE A 50 -4.41 -13.57 -5.09
N GLU A 51 -5.03 -13.36 -6.26
CA GLU A 51 -4.60 -14.02 -7.49
C GLU A 51 -3.14 -13.68 -7.81
N VAL A 52 -2.40 -14.68 -8.29
CA VAL A 52 -0.95 -14.57 -8.53
C VAL A 52 -0.59 -13.39 -9.45
N GLU A 53 -1.42 -13.12 -10.45
CA GLU A 53 -1.20 -11.98 -11.36
C GLU A 53 -1.39 -10.63 -10.65
N ASN A 54 -2.45 -10.50 -9.85
CA ASN A 54 -2.69 -9.29 -9.06
C ASN A 54 -1.62 -9.06 -8.01
N LEU A 55 -1.14 -10.11 -7.35
CA LEU A 55 -0.02 -10.03 -6.39
C LEU A 55 1.26 -9.50 -7.03
N LYS A 56 1.58 -9.93 -8.27
CA LYS A 56 2.75 -9.40 -9.00
C LYS A 56 2.58 -7.92 -9.32
N ARG A 57 1.40 -7.51 -9.80
CA ARG A 57 1.11 -6.10 -10.09
C ARG A 57 1.21 -5.24 -8.83
N ILE A 58 0.62 -5.69 -7.72
CA ILE A 58 0.74 -5.03 -6.40
C ILE A 58 2.21 -4.89 -6.00
N GLN A 59 3.00 -5.95 -6.13
CA GLN A 59 4.41 -5.92 -5.80
C GLN A 59 5.16 -4.88 -6.66
N ASP A 60 4.93 -4.87 -7.96
CA ASP A 60 5.58 -3.93 -8.89
C ASP A 60 5.19 -2.47 -8.58
N ASP A 61 3.92 -2.22 -8.30
CA ASP A 61 3.39 -0.88 -7.97
C ASP A 61 3.96 -0.39 -6.63
N LEU A 62 4.05 -1.27 -5.62
CA LEU A 62 4.65 -0.95 -4.33
C LEU A 62 6.16 -0.70 -4.45
N ILE A 63 6.89 -1.50 -5.22
CA ILE A 63 8.33 -1.29 -5.44
C ILE A 63 8.57 0.08 -6.08
N LYS A 64 7.81 0.43 -7.12
CA LYS A 64 7.89 1.75 -7.76
C LYS A 64 7.56 2.87 -6.77
N LEU A 65 6.48 2.72 -6.00
CA LEU A 65 6.11 3.70 -4.97
C LEU A 65 7.25 3.94 -3.98
N LEU A 66 7.97 2.90 -3.57
CA LEU A 66 9.06 2.98 -2.60
C LEU A 66 10.35 3.60 -3.16
N GLN A 67 10.53 3.62 -4.48
CA GLN A 67 11.67 4.31 -5.12
C GLN A 67 11.61 5.84 -4.92
N PHE A 68 10.42 6.40 -4.77
CA PHE A 68 10.23 7.83 -4.53
C PHE A 68 10.59 8.22 -3.09
N LYS A 69 11.35 9.31 -2.91
CA LYS A 69 11.89 9.72 -1.60
C LYS A 69 10.94 10.62 -0.83
N THR A 70 10.21 11.49 -1.52
CA THR A 70 9.33 12.47 -0.86
C THR A 70 7.89 11.99 -0.90
N LEU A 71 7.08 12.49 0.04
CA LEU A 71 5.65 12.23 0.06
C LEU A 71 4.97 12.76 -1.22
N ASN A 72 5.38 13.93 -1.72
CA ASN A 72 4.82 14.51 -2.93
C ASN A 72 5.11 13.64 -4.15
N ASP A 73 6.35 13.18 -4.33
CA ASP A 73 6.69 12.30 -5.45
C ASP A 73 5.87 10.99 -5.43
N LYS A 74 5.61 10.45 -4.23
CA LYS A 74 4.74 9.27 -4.05
C LYS A 74 3.30 9.57 -4.47
N LYS A 75 2.75 10.72 -4.08
CA LYS A 75 1.41 11.17 -4.48
C LYS A 75 1.33 11.38 -5.99
N ASP A 76 2.32 12.03 -6.58
CA ASP A 76 2.39 12.28 -8.01
C ASP A 76 2.42 10.97 -8.78
N PHE A 77 3.24 10.00 -8.35
CA PHE A 77 3.22 8.64 -8.93
C PHE A 77 1.83 8.01 -8.87
N ILE A 78 1.17 8.02 -7.70
CA ILE A 78 -0.18 7.45 -7.55
C ILE A 78 -1.15 8.14 -8.52
N ASN A 79 -1.08 9.47 -8.66
CA ASN A 79 -1.93 10.23 -9.57
C ASN A 79 -1.67 9.93 -11.06
N THR A 80 -0.48 9.41 -11.42
CA THR A 80 -0.17 8.98 -12.80
C THR A 80 -0.62 7.56 -13.14
N LEU A 81 -0.98 6.75 -12.15
CA LEU A 81 -1.49 5.40 -12.37
C LEU A 81 -2.88 5.45 -13.02
N ASP A 82 -3.18 4.43 -13.82
CA ASP A 82 -4.55 4.20 -14.29
C ASP A 82 -5.46 3.82 -13.11
N GLN A 83 -6.77 4.01 -13.29
CA GLN A 83 -7.76 3.83 -12.22
C GLN A 83 -7.67 2.45 -11.56
N GLU A 84 -7.48 1.39 -12.35
CA GLU A 84 -7.35 0.03 -11.82
C GLU A 84 -6.14 -0.08 -10.88
N SER A 85 -4.98 0.45 -11.27
CA SER A 85 -3.76 0.38 -10.46
C SER A 85 -3.82 1.30 -9.25
N GLN A 86 -4.47 2.46 -9.34
CA GLN A 86 -4.79 3.30 -8.17
C GLN A 86 -5.65 2.53 -7.16
N HIS A 87 -6.69 1.85 -7.62
CA HIS A 87 -7.55 1.06 -6.75
C HIS A 87 -6.78 -0.10 -6.10
N ARG A 88 -5.94 -0.77 -6.88
CA ARG A 88 -5.09 -1.89 -6.44
C ARG A 88 -4.15 -1.46 -5.32
N ILE A 89 -3.43 -0.35 -5.49
CA ILE A 89 -2.44 0.11 -4.51
C ILE A 89 -3.10 0.62 -3.22
N VAL A 90 -4.27 1.27 -3.31
CA VAL A 90 -5.06 1.67 -2.14
C VAL A 90 -5.48 0.44 -1.34
N ARG A 91 -6.03 -0.58 -2.00
CA ARG A 91 -6.42 -1.83 -1.33
C ARG A 91 -5.23 -2.53 -0.68
N ALA A 92 -4.11 -2.63 -1.39
CA ALA A 92 -2.89 -3.22 -0.84
C ALA A 92 -2.39 -2.49 0.41
N TYR A 93 -2.39 -1.16 0.38
CA TYR A 93 -2.01 -0.33 1.51
C TYR A 93 -2.91 -0.56 2.73
N PHE A 94 -4.24 -0.54 2.56
CA PHE A 94 -5.17 -0.80 3.66
C PHE A 94 -5.09 -2.24 4.18
N TYR A 95 -4.84 -3.22 3.31
CA TYR A 95 -4.61 -4.60 3.73
C TYR A 95 -3.35 -4.75 4.58
N ILE A 96 -2.25 -4.05 4.24
CA ILE A 96 -1.03 -4.03 5.05
C ILE A 96 -1.31 -3.44 6.44
N ILE A 97 -2.05 -2.32 6.50
CA ILE A 97 -2.42 -1.68 7.77
C ILE A 97 -3.28 -2.61 8.63
N GLU A 98 -4.31 -3.20 8.05
CA GLU A 98 -5.20 -4.11 8.76
C GLU A 98 -4.44 -5.32 9.32
N ASN A 99 -3.52 -5.90 8.55
CA ASN A 99 -2.69 -7.00 9.02
C ASN A 99 -1.76 -6.59 10.15
N ASN A 100 -1.16 -5.39 10.09
CA ASN A 100 -0.34 -4.87 11.19
C ASN A 100 -1.16 -4.66 12.46
N LEU A 101 -2.36 -4.08 12.34
CA LEU A 101 -3.27 -3.90 13.49
C LEU A 101 -3.66 -5.25 14.10
N ARG A 102 -4.02 -6.24 13.26
CA ARG A 102 -4.35 -7.61 13.70
C ARG A 102 -3.16 -8.31 14.36
N SER A 103 -1.93 -8.10 13.88
CA SER A 103 -0.73 -8.72 14.47
C SER A 103 -0.40 -8.11 15.83
N HIS A 104 -0.52 -6.79 16.00
CA HIS A 104 -0.38 -6.13 17.30
C HIS A 104 -1.44 -6.58 18.31
N GLN A 105 -2.67 -6.83 17.86
CA GLN A 105 -3.77 -7.35 18.72
C GLN A 105 -3.61 -8.83 19.12
N LYS A 106 -2.78 -9.62 18.43
CA LYS A 106 -2.48 -11.02 18.76
C LYS A 106 -1.31 -11.17 19.75
N HIS A 107 -0.64 -10.08 20.09
CA HIS A 107 0.35 -10.00 21.16
C HIS A 107 -0.12 -9.14 22.35
N PRO A 108 -1.34 -9.33 22.92
CA PRO A 108 -1.60 -8.88 24.27
C PRO A 108 -0.91 -9.88 25.22
N HIS A 109 -0.21 -9.33 26.21
CA HIS A 109 0.54 -10.04 27.25
C HIS A 109 -0.09 -11.33 27.80
#